data_AF-A0AAD5QTG9-F1
#
_entry.id   AF-A0AAD5QTG9-F1
#
_cell.length_a   1.000
_cell.length_b   1.000
_cell.length_c   1.000
_cell.angle_alpha   90.00
_cell.angle_beta   90.00
_cell.angle_gamma   90.00
#
_symmetry.space_group_name_H-M   'P 1'
#
loop_
_entity.id
_entity.type
_entity.pdbx_description
1 polymer ?
#
loop_
_entity_poly.entity_id
_entity_poly.type
_entity_poly.pdbx_seq_one_letter_code
_entity_poly.pdbx_strand_id
1 'polypeptide(L)'
;MCENIEKGSRQNESIFLPLEAHFRIVASNGAAADGVAIWYTRNLGTGTAWGAPSTFSGIGIVLDTYVNEIDGNRGHQSSRLFILFNSDLKEKEVDSNLDGSNMMFGEKCDLGKDAYSTITNRPRDANPTVKILVRYLMETLEVYYSIPSLYHKQWQFCTNFTGVFLPAHYHLGISAATGELRSIHELISFRV
;
A
#
# COMPACT_ATOMS: atom_id res chain seq x y z
N MET A 1 -7.89 -28.02 -46.73
CA MET A 1 -7.90 -26.57 -46.47
C MET A 1 -7.94 -26.42 -44.96
N CYS A 2 -6.77 -26.32 -44.32
CA CYS A 2 -6.68 -26.10 -42.88
C CYS A 2 -6.62 -24.60 -42.67
N GLU A 3 -7.66 -24.03 -42.07
CA GLU A 3 -7.66 -22.62 -41.66
C GLU A 3 -6.75 -22.46 -40.44
N ASN A 4 -5.65 -21.73 -40.64
CA ASN A 4 -4.79 -21.25 -39.59
C ASN A 4 -5.54 -20.17 -38.80
N ILE A 5 -6.00 -20.52 -37.61
CA ILE A 5 -6.40 -19.52 -36.60
C ILE A 5 -5.13 -18.87 -36.09
N GLU A 6 -4.79 -17.71 -36.65
CA GLU A 6 -3.79 -16.82 -36.09
C GLU A 6 -4.20 -16.46 -34.66
N LYS A 7 -3.53 -17.07 -33.68
CA LYS A 7 -3.53 -16.58 -32.30
C LYS A 7 -2.90 -15.20 -32.34
N GLY A 8 -3.73 -14.16 -32.37
CA GLY A 8 -3.33 -12.78 -32.14
C GLY A 8 -2.54 -12.72 -30.83
N SER A 9 -1.24 -12.52 -30.96
CA SER A 9 -0.34 -12.24 -29.84
C SER A 9 -0.87 -10.99 -29.14
N ARG A 10 -1.37 -11.14 -27.91
CA ARG A 10 -1.45 -9.99 -27.00
C ARG A 10 -0.02 -9.45 -26.86
N GLN A 11 0.24 -8.32 -27.51
CA GLN A 11 1.38 -7.47 -27.19
C GLN A 11 1.12 -6.94 -25.77
N ASN A 12 1.46 -7.74 -24.75
CA ASN A 12 1.36 -7.37 -23.34
C ASN A 12 2.50 -6.39 -23.03
N GLU A 13 2.33 -5.11 -23.35
CA GLU A 13 3.10 -4.05 -22.73
C GLU A 13 2.61 -3.82 -21.30
N SER A 14 2.82 -4.81 -20.43
CA SER A 14 2.73 -4.65 -18.99
C SER A 14 4.14 -4.80 -18.41
N ILE A 15 4.97 -3.78 -18.61
CA ILE A 15 6.22 -3.67 -17.87
C ILE A 15 5.95 -2.84 -16.63
N PHE A 16 5.59 -3.49 -15.54
CA PHE A 16 5.68 -2.86 -14.23
C PHE A 16 7.03 -3.29 -13.63
N LEU A 17 8.02 -2.41 -13.82
CA LEU A 17 9.34 -2.51 -13.18
C LEU A 17 9.18 -2.50 -11.65
N PRO A 18 10.17 -3.02 -10.89
CA PRO A 18 10.07 -3.01 -9.44
C PRO A 18 9.94 -1.57 -8.92
N LEU A 19 8.84 -1.30 -8.23
CA LEU A 19 8.61 -0.03 -7.56
C LEU A 19 9.11 -0.14 -6.11
N GLU A 20 9.96 0.78 -5.68
CA GLU A 20 10.40 0.90 -4.28
C GLU A 20 9.97 2.25 -3.70
N ALA A 21 9.23 2.21 -2.59
CA ALA A 21 8.93 3.39 -1.78
C ALA A 21 9.58 3.27 -0.40
N HIS A 22 10.16 4.38 0.08
CA HIS A 22 10.84 4.44 1.38
C HIS A 22 10.20 5.53 2.21
N PHE A 23 9.57 5.13 3.33
CA PHE A 23 8.82 6.01 4.21
C PHE A 23 9.49 6.15 5.58
N ARG A 24 9.28 7.31 6.20
CA ARG A 24 9.45 7.51 7.65
C ARG A 24 8.14 8.05 8.22
N ILE A 25 7.67 7.42 9.29
CA ILE A 25 6.44 7.83 9.97
C ILE A 25 6.78 8.20 11.41
N VAL A 26 6.38 9.41 11.82
CA VAL A 26 6.66 9.94 13.16
C VAL A 26 5.36 10.43 13.79
N ALA A 27 4.86 9.72 14.79
CA ALA A 27 3.73 10.12 15.61
C ALA A 27 4.07 11.32 16.50
N SER A 28 3.15 12.27 16.58
CA SER A 28 3.30 13.43 17.47
C SER A 28 3.31 13.03 18.93
N ASN A 29 2.42 12.11 19.31
CA ASN A 29 2.33 11.48 20.63
C ASN A 29 1.69 10.09 20.51
N GLY A 30 2.15 9.13 21.30
CA GLY A 30 1.54 7.79 21.35
C GLY A 30 1.64 7.02 20.04
N ALA A 31 0.52 6.90 19.30
CA ALA A 31 0.40 6.10 18.09
C ALA A 31 0.33 6.96 16.82
N ALA A 32 0.81 6.43 15.70
CA ALA A 32 0.67 7.06 14.38
C ALA A 32 -0.67 6.66 13.73
N ALA A 33 -1.31 7.60 13.04
CA ALA A 33 -2.51 7.34 12.25
C ALA A 33 -2.64 8.37 11.11
N ASP A 34 -3.26 8.05 9.98
CA ASP A 34 -3.86 6.75 9.65
C ASP A 34 -2.90 5.88 8.82
N GLY A 35 -1.95 6.51 8.12
CA GLY A 35 -0.91 5.83 7.38
C GLY A 35 -0.68 6.42 5.99
N VAL A 36 -0.08 5.60 5.12
CA VAL A 36 0.30 5.98 3.74
C VAL A 36 -0.15 4.90 2.76
N ALA A 37 -0.31 5.29 1.50
CA ALA A 37 -0.62 4.35 0.43
C ALA A 37 0.13 4.66 -0.87
N ILE A 38 0.52 3.61 -1.58
CA ILE A 38 1.05 3.65 -2.95
C ILE A 38 -0.07 3.24 -3.89
N TRP A 39 -0.27 3.98 -4.97
CA TRP A 39 -1.38 3.80 -5.89
C TRP A 39 -0.89 3.54 -7.30
N TYR A 40 -1.58 2.64 -8.00
CA TYR A 40 -1.56 2.56 -9.45
C TYR A 40 -3.01 2.57 -9.94
N THR A 41 -3.51 3.75 -10.31
CA THR A 41 -4.94 4.00 -10.54
C THR A 41 -5.21 4.75 -11.83
N ARG A 42 -6.39 4.53 -12.43
CA ARG A 42 -6.80 5.22 -13.66
C ARG A 42 -6.89 6.73 -13.48
N ASN A 43 -7.47 7.16 -12.37
CA ASN A 43 -7.71 8.57 -12.08
C ASN A 43 -6.92 8.97 -10.83
N LEU A 44 -6.46 10.21 -10.82
CA LEU A 44 -5.87 10.87 -9.67
C LEU A 44 -6.96 11.64 -8.90
N GLY A 45 -6.70 11.91 -7.63
CA GLY A 45 -7.55 12.74 -6.80
C GLY A 45 -7.16 12.67 -5.33
N THR A 46 -8.01 13.22 -4.48
CA THR A 46 -7.88 13.17 -3.03
C THR A 46 -9.17 12.68 -2.41
N GLY A 47 -9.10 12.06 -1.22
CA GLY A 47 -10.29 11.56 -0.53
C GLY A 47 -9.95 10.86 0.78
N THR A 48 -10.87 10.02 1.25
CA THR A 48 -10.80 9.36 2.56
C THR A 48 -9.92 8.11 2.57
N ALA A 49 -9.55 7.54 1.42
CA ALA A 49 -8.72 6.34 1.34
C ALA A 49 -7.24 6.68 1.55
N TRP A 50 -6.82 6.85 2.81
CA TRP A 50 -5.46 7.29 3.17
C TRP A 50 -5.00 8.52 2.36
N GLY A 51 -5.92 9.44 2.11
CA GLY A 51 -5.70 10.70 1.37
C GLY A 51 -6.03 10.63 -0.12
N ALA A 52 -6.27 9.44 -0.68
CA ALA A 52 -6.70 9.23 -2.06
C ALA A 52 -8.23 9.04 -2.17
N PRO A 53 -8.82 9.06 -3.39
CA PRO A 53 -10.25 8.83 -3.58
C PRO A 53 -10.69 7.47 -3.04
N SER A 54 -11.85 7.40 -2.36
CA SER A 54 -12.44 6.14 -1.88
C SER A 54 -12.98 5.28 -3.03
N THR A 55 -13.32 5.90 -4.15
CA THR A 55 -13.65 5.25 -5.42
C THR A 55 -12.45 5.33 -6.37
N PHE A 56 -11.97 4.17 -6.82
CA PHE A 56 -10.83 4.10 -7.74
C PHE A 56 -10.91 2.84 -8.62
N SER A 57 -10.16 2.84 -9.72
CA SER A 57 -9.94 1.66 -10.56
C SER A 57 -8.44 1.40 -10.65
N GLY A 58 -8.00 0.23 -10.18
CA GLY A 58 -6.59 -0.12 -10.05
C GLY A 58 -6.26 -0.79 -8.72
N ILE A 59 -5.03 -0.57 -8.25
CA ILE A 59 -4.50 -1.14 -7.00
C ILE A 59 -4.01 -0.05 -6.04
N GLY A 60 -4.16 -0.33 -4.75
CA GLY A 60 -3.53 0.41 -3.65
C GLY A 60 -2.70 -0.54 -2.80
N ILE A 61 -1.51 -0.12 -2.37
CA ILE A 61 -0.68 -0.82 -1.40
C ILE A 61 -0.61 0.08 -0.16
N VAL A 62 -1.27 -0.34 0.90
CA VAL A 62 -1.54 0.50 2.06
C VAL A 62 -0.66 0.05 3.23
N LEU A 63 0.10 0.99 3.79
CA LEU A 63 0.71 0.87 5.11
C LEU A 63 -0.17 1.65 6.10
N ASP A 64 -1.08 0.92 6.72
CA ASP A 64 -2.00 1.43 7.72
C ASP A 64 -1.37 1.30 9.11
N THR A 65 -1.22 2.41 9.83
CA THR A 65 -0.52 2.41 11.13
C THR A 65 -1.45 2.31 12.33
N TYR A 66 -2.76 2.27 12.12
CA TYR A 66 -3.75 2.34 13.19
C TYR A 66 -4.89 1.33 13.01
N VAL A 67 -5.15 0.54 14.04
CA VAL A 67 -6.28 -0.41 14.02
C VAL A 67 -7.53 0.30 14.49
N ASN A 68 -8.48 0.53 13.57
CA ASN A 68 -9.75 1.13 13.93
C ASN A 68 -10.62 0.17 14.77
N GLU A 69 -11.46 0.77 15.60
CA GLU A 69 -12.42 0.02 16.40
C GLU A 69 -13.63 -0.34 15.52
N ILE A 70 -13.98 -1.62 15.49
CA ILE A 70 -15.12 -2.12 14.72
C ILE A 70 -16.09 -2.75 15.72
N ASP A 71 -17.32 -2.24 15.74
CA ASP A 71 -18.41 -2.72 16.61
C ASP A 71 -18.03 -2.80 18.11
N GLY A 72 -17.29 -1.82 18.62
CA GLY A 72 -16.88 -1.78 20.03
C GLY A 72 -15.65 -2.62 20.36
N ASN A 73 -15.08 -3.34 19.39
CA ASN A 73 -13.91 -4.17 19.57
C ASN A 73 -12.66 -3.50 19.01
N ARG A 74 -11.80 -3.03 19.91
CA ARG A 74 -10.49 -2.49 19.54
C ARG A 74 -9.48 -3.63 19.43
N GLY A 75 -9.16 -4.00 18.20
CA GLY A 75 -8.08 -4.94 17.92
C GLY A 75 -6.74 -4.44 18.49
N HIS A 76 -5.79 -5.37 18.66
CA HIS A 76 -4.44 -5.02 19.09
C HIS A 76 -3.80 -4.04 18.10
N GLN A 77 -3.41 -2.86 18.59
CA GLN A 77 -2.80 -1.82 17.76
C GLN A 77 -1.50 -2.32 17.13
N SER A 78 -1.46 -2.26 15.80
CA SER A 78 -0.32 -2.64 14.99
C SER A 78 -0.35 -1.95 13.63
N SER A 79 0.82 -1.79 13.02
CA SER A 79 0.95 -1.36 11.63
C SER A 79 0.77 -2.54 10.69
N ARG A 80 0.05 -2.34 9.59
CA ARG A 80 -0.36 -3.41 8.68
C ARG A 80 -0.08 -2.99 7.24
N LEU A 81 0.43 -3.93 6.46
CA LEU A 81 0.68 -3.76 5.03
C LEU A 81 -0.25 -4.69 4.25
N PHE A 82 -1.02 -4.14 3.31
CA PHE A 82 -1.97 -4.92 2.52
C PHE A 82 -2.25 -4.32 1.14
N ILE A 83 -2.90 -5.11 0.29
CA ILE A 83 -3.32 -4.72 -1.06
C ILE A 83 -4.82 -4.39 -1.04
N LEU A 84 -5.18 -3.30 -1.71
CA LEU A 84 -6.53 -2.97 -2.13
C LEU A 84 -6.65 -3.17 -3.63
N PHE A 85 -7.80 -3.67 -4.08
CA PHE A 85 -8.11 -3.77 -5.52
C PHE A 85 -9.55 -3.35 -5.79
N ASN A 86 -9.72 -2.45 -6.74
CA ASN A 86 -11.03 -1.97 -7.17
C ASN A 86 -11.09 -1.82 -8.69
N SER A 87 -12.29 -1.96 -9.24
CA SER A 87 -12.55 -1.83 -10.68
C SER A 87 -13.84 -1.05 -10.90
N ASP A 88 -13.97 -0.43 -12.07
CA ASP A 88 -15.14 0.40 -12.38
C ASP A 88 -16.46 -0.39 -12.35
N LEU A 89 -16.39 -1.71 -12.51
CA LEU A 89 -17.57 -2.60 -12.48
C LEU A 89 -18.16 -2.77 -11.08
N LYS A 90 -17.39 -2.46 -10.02
CA LYS A 90 -17.82 -2.72 -8.64
C LYS A 90 -18.51 -1.51 -8.00
N GLU A 91 -18.27 -0.28 -8.48
CA GLU A 91 -18.80 0.99 -7.91
C GLU A 91 -18.79 1.06 -6.37
N LYS A 92 -17.85 0.37 -5.73
CA LYS A 92 -17.75 0.34 -4.27
C LYS A 92 -16.70 1.34 -3.82
N GLU A 93 -16.92 1.90 -2.64
CA GLU A 93 -15.95 2.74 -1.96
C GLU A 93 -15.14 1.90 -0.96
N VAL A 94 -13.82 2.08 -0.92
CA VAL A 94 -13.04 1.54 0.20
C VAL A 94 -13.37 2.32 1.47
N ASP A 95 -13.60 1.60 2.57
CA ASP A 95 -13.86 2.21 3.86
C ASP A 95 -12.61 2.12 4.74
N SER A 96 -11.96 3.27 4.94
CA SER A 96 -10.78 3.37 5.80
C SER A 96 -11.11 3.15 7.28
N ASN A 97 -12.35 3.38 7.72
CA ASN A 97 -12.76 3.11 9.11
C ASN A 97 -12.87 1.61 9.39
N LEU A 98 -13.01 0.79 8.35
CA LEU A 98 -12.98 -0.66 8.44
C LEU A 98 -11.58 -1.22 8.12
N ASP A 99 -10.54 -0.40 8.21
CA ASP A 99 -9.15 -0.74 7.87
C ASP A 99 -9.02 -1.30 6.44
N GLY A 100 -9.89 -0.85 5.52
CA GLY A 100 -9.95 -1.31 4.13
C GLY A 100 -10.41 -2.76 3.95
N SER A 101 -10.88 -3.44 5.01
CA SER A 101 -11.28 -4.85 4.97
C SER A 101 -12.39 -5.17 3.97
N ASN A 102 -13.21 -4.19 3.60
CA ASN A 102 -14.26 -4.33 2.58
C ASN A 102 -13.72 -4.44 1.13
N MET A 103 -12.44 -4.12 0.91
CA MET A 103 -11.77 -4.12 -0.40
C MET A 103 -10.37 -4.75 -0.41
N MET A 104 -9.92 -5.25 0.74
CA MET A 104 -8.63 -5.88 0.87
C MET A 104 -8.56 -7.15 0.02
N PHE A 105 -7.41 -7.35 -0.63
CA PHE A 105 -7.09 -8.57 -1.34
C PHE A 105 -5.89 -9.26 -0.69
N GLY A 106 -5.97 -10.59 -0.57
CA GLY A 106 -4.94 -11.39 0.06
C GLY A 106 -4.87 -11.22 1.58
N GLU A 107 -3.82 -11.76 2.18
CA GLU A 107 -3.55 -11.55 3.60
C GLU A 107 -2.82 -10.22 3.83
N LYS A 108 -3.06 -9.62 5.00
CA LYS A 108 -2.32 -8.45 5.50
C LYS A 108 -1.11 -8.92 6.31
N CYS A 109 -0.03 -8.17 6.23
CA CYS A 109 1.15 -8.41 7.05
C CYS A 109 1.09 -7.55 8.29
N ASP A 110 1.33 -8.16 9.44
CA ASP A 110 1.49 -7.46 10.71
C ASP A 110 2.96 -7.03 10.85
N LEU A 111 3.18 -5.71 10.87
CA LEU A 111 4.50 -5.08 11.00
C LEU A 111 4.78 -4.63 12.45
N GLY A 112 3.89 -4.95 13.40
CA GLY A 112 4.03 -4.55 14.78
C GLY A 112 4.00 -3.03 14.98
N LYS A 113 4.74 -2.57 15.97
CA LYS A 113 4.87 -1.13 16.32
C LYS A 113 6.14 -0.49 15.77
N ASP A 114 6.89 -1.23 14.95
CA ASP A 114 8.23 -0.84 14.49
C ASP A 114 8.22 -0.05 13.18
N ALA A 115 7.04 0.10 12.55
CA ALA A 115 6.85 0.85 11.30
C ALA A 115 6.83 2.38 11.51
N TYR A 116 6.69 2.86 12.75
CA TYR A 116 6.73 4.28 13.09
C TYR A 116 7.48 4.51 14.39
N SER A 117 7.75 5.78 14.68
CA SER A 117 8.30 6.23 15.98
C SER A 117 7.50 7.39 16.52
N THR A 118 7.72 7.77 17.77
CA THR A 118 7.22 9.03 18.34
C THR A 118 8.26 10.12 18.22
N ILE A 119 7.85 11.39 18.29
CA ILE A 119 8.78 12.51 18.42
C ILE A 119 9.62 12.32 19.68
N THR A 120 10.93 12.24 19.50
CA THR A 120 11.92 12.15 20.58
C THR A 120 13.07 13.13 20.32
N ASN A 121 13.90 13.39 21.34
CA ASN A 121 15.14 14.17 21.18
C ASN A 121 16.26 13.39 20.46
N ARG A 122 15.97 12.21 19.88
CA ARG A 122 16.97 11.43 19.16
C ARG A 122 17.26 12.03 17.78
N PRO A 123 18.46 11.79 17.22
CA PRO A 123 18.76 12.16 15.84
C PRO A 123 17.73 11.56 14.88
N ARG A 124 17.33 12.33 13.86
CA ARG A 124 16.35 11.91 12.84
C ARG A 124 16.67 10.57 12.18
N ASP A 125 17.96 10.26 11.97
CA ASP A 125 18.41 9.02 11.34
C ASP A 125 18.27 7.79 12.24
N ALA A 126 17.99 7.99 13.53
CA ALA A 126 17.68 6.91 14.47
C ALA A 126 16.19 6.48 14.40
N ASN A 127 15.33 7.25 13.73
CA ASN A 127 13.93 6.88 13.57
C ASN A 127 13.80 5.71 12.58
N PRO A 128 12.99 4.68 12.90
CA PRO A 128 12.75 3.58 11.99
C PRO A 128 12.13 4.09 10.69
N THR A 129 12.41 3.37 9.62
CA THR A 129 11.87 3.64 8.29
C THR A 129 11.32 2.35 7.72
N VAL A 130 10.33 2.45 6.85
CA VAL A 130 9.76 1.30 6.16
C VAL A 130 10.04 1.42 4.67
N LYS A 131 10.60 0.37 4.09
CA LYS A 131 10.72 0.22 2.65
C LYS A 131 9.65 -0.75 2.17
N ILE A 132 8.99 -0.43 1.07
CA ILE A 132 8.01 -1.27 0.41
C ILE A 132 8.49 -1.48 -1.02
N LEU A 133 8.55 -2.74 -1.44
CA LEU A 133 8.88 -3.14 -2.80
C LEU A 133 7.66 -3.82 -3.42
N VAL A 134 7.21 -3.30 -4.56
CA VAL A 134 6.10 -3.84 -5.33
C VAL A 134 6.64 -4.36 -6.66
N ARG A 135 6.37 -5.62 -6.97
CA ARG A 135 6.76 -6.27 -8.22
C ARG A 135 5.53 -6.77 -8.93
N TYR A 136 5.44 -6.59 -10.23
CA TYR A 136 4.37 -7.21 -11.01
C TYR A 136 4.94 -7.92 -12.23
N LEU A 137 4.75 -9.24 -12.25
CA LEU A 137 5.31 -10.14 -13.25
C LEU A 137 4.30 -11.25 -13.54
N MET A 138 4.03 -11.52 -14.81
CA MET A 138 3.14 -12.61 -15.25
C MET A 138 1.79 -12.60 -14.51
N GLU A 139 1.10 -11.45 -14.50
CA GLU A 139 -0.20 -11.26 -13.84
C GLU A 139 -0.19 -11.55 -12.32
N THR A 140 0.99 -11.48 -11.71
CA THR A 140 1.17 -11.64 -10.26
C THR A 140 1.80 -10.38 -9.69
N LEU A 141 1.07 -9.72 -8.79
CA LEU A 141 1.57 -8.61 -7.98
C LEU A 141 2.14 -9.19 -6.68
N GLU A 142 3.39 -8.88 -6.36
CA GLU A 142 4.05 -9.26 -5.11
C GLU A 142 4.41 -8.00 -4.33
N VAL A 143 4.16 -8.03 -3.02
CA VAL A 143 4.53 -6.96 -2.10
C VAL A 143 5.53 -7.50 -1.08
N TYR A 144 6.63 -6.78 -0.93
CA TYR A 144 7.67 -7.03 0.06
C TYR A 144 7.86 -5.77 0.91
N TYR A 145 8.40 -5.96 2.12
CA TYR A 145 8.77 -4.84 2.97
C TYR A 145 10.11 -5.07 3.66
N SER A 146 10.72 -3.99 4.15
CA SER A 146 11.87 -4.05 5.04
C SER A 146 11.78 -2.91 6.05
N ILE A 147 11.95 -3.23 7.31
CA ILE A 147 12.25 -2.28 8.38
C ILE A 147 13.76 -2.40 8.62
N PRO A 148 14.61 -1.52 8.05
CA PRO A 148 16.05 -1.71 8.03
C PRO A 148 16.70 -1.89 9.39
N SER A 149 16.14 -1.28 10.44
CA SER A 149 16.60 -1.41 11.82
C SER A 149 16.36 -2.80 12.42
N LEU A 150 15.36 -3.54 11.93
CA LEU A 150 15.03 -4.88 12.41
C LEU A 150 15.60 -5.99 11.54
N TYR A 151 15.51 -5.82 10.22
CA TYR A 151 15.87 -6.88 9.26
C TYR A 151 17.19 -6.62 8.55
N HIS A 152 18.04 -5.71 9.05
CA HIS A 152 19.33 -5.41 8.44
C HIS A 152 19.27 -5.13 6.93
N LYS A 153 18.22 -4.41 6.49
CA LYS A 153 17.92 -4.09 5.08
C LYS A 153 17.49 -5.29 4.21
N GLN A 154 17.17 -6.44 4.79
CA GLN A 154 16.64 -7.59 4.07
C GLN A 154 15.14 -7.43 3.79
N TRP A 155 14.72 -7.86 2.60
CA TRP A 155 13.32 -7.90 2.19
C TRP A 155 12.60 -9.08 2.82
N GLN A 156 11.44 -8.81 3.40
CA GLN A 156 10.47 -9.79 3.87
C GLN A 156 9.33 -9.86 2.87
N PHE A 157 8.93 -11.07 2.49
CA PHE A 157 7.71 -11.26 1.71
C PHE A 157 6.51 -10.85 2.57
N CYS A 158 5.58 -10.12 1.97
CA CYS A 158 4.31 -9.80 2.62
C CYS A 158 3.16 -10.62 2.03
N THR A 159 2.75 -10.28 0.81
CA THR A 159 1.54 -10.83 0.21
C THR A 159 1.64 -10.81 -1.31
N ASN A 160 0.77 -11.54 -1.99
CA ASN A 160 0.67 -11.50 -3.44
C ASN A 160 -0.80 -11.47 -3.91
N PHE A 161 -0.97 -11.08 -5.17
CA PHE A 161 -2.22 -11.15 -5.89
C PHE A 161 -1.96 -11.71 -7.28
N THR A 162 -2.35 -12.97 -7.48
CA THR A 162 -2.24 -13.70 -8.76
C THR A 162 -3.48 -13.51 -9.62
N GLY A 163 -3.31 -13.60 -10.95
CA GLY A 163 -4.41 -13.43 -11.92
C GLY A 163 -4.93 -12.00 -12.01
N VAL A 164 -4.16 -11.01 -11.54
CA VAL A 164 -4.52 -9.60 -11.63
C VAL A 164 -3.99 -9.01 -12.93
N PHE A 165 -4.90 -8.46 -13.73
CA PHE A 165 -4.53 -7.67 -14.91
C PHE A 165 -4.42 -6.20 -14.51
N LEU A 166 -3.22 -5.64 -14.64
CA LEU A 166 -2.98 -4.21 -14.45
C LEU A 166 -2.93 -3.53 -15.83
N PRO A 167 -3.92 -2.70 -16.18
CA PRO A 167 -3.91 -1.98 -17.45
C PRO A 167 -2.70 -1.06 -17.56
N ALA A 168 -2.18 -0.87 -18.77
CA ALA A 168 -1.17 0.16 -19.04
C ALA A 168 -1.77 1.58 -18.90
N HIS A 169 -0.89 2.57 -18.77
CA HIS A 169 -1.24 4.00 -18.76
C HIS A 169 -2.12 4.46 -17.58
N TYR A 170 -2.07 3.75 -16.45
CA TYR A 170 -2.58 4.30 -15.19
C TYR A 170 -1.50 5.17 -14.53
N HIS A 171 -1.89 5.91 -13.50
CA HIS A 171 -1.01 6.81 -12.78
C HIS A 171 -0.43 6.16 -11.53
N LEU A 172 0.87 6.35 -11.32
CA LEU A 172 1.51 6.09 -10.04
C LEU A 172 1.28 7.27 -9.09
N GLY A 173 0.90 6.99 -7.86
CA GLY A 173 0.65 8.00 -6.84
C GLY A 173 1.06 7.54 -5.45
N ILE A 174 1.28 8.51 -4.57
CA ILE A 174 1.44 8.29 -3.13
C ILE A 174 0.51 9.26 -2.42
N SER A 175 -0.17 8.77 -1.38
CA SER A 175 -0.98 9.59 -0.50
C SER A 175 -0.72 9.25 0.96
N ALA A 176 -1.15 10.14 1.85
CA ALA A 176 -1.14 9.93 3.28
C ALA A 176 -2.35 10.64 3.89
N ALA A 177 -2.82 10.15 5.03
CA ALA A 177 -3.85 10.82 5.82
C ALA A 177 -3.53 10.78 7.32
N THR A 178 -4.11 11.71 8.05
CA THR A 178 -4.14 11.75 9.51
C THR A 178 -5.57 11.97 9.96
N GLY A 179 -5.99 11.29 11.02
CA GLY A 179 -7.27 11.51 11.68
C GLY A 179 -7.15 12.38 12.93
N GLU A 180 -7.81 11.94 14.01
CA GLU A 180 -7.71 12.59 15.32
C GLU A 180 -6.29 12.53 15.89
N LEU A 181 -5.59 11.41 15.64
CA LEU A 181 -4.17 11.26 15.90
C LEU A 181 -3.36 11.89 14.77
N ARG A 182 -2.27 12.55 15.14
CA ARG A 182 -1.42 13.28 14.20
C ARG A 182 -0.05 12.64 14.08
N SER A 183 0.34 12.29 12.86
CA SER A 183 1.69 11.86 12.51
C SER A 183 2.23 12.62 11.29
N ILE A 184 3.55 12.69 11.23
CA ILE A 184 4.29 13.13 10.06
C ILE A 184 4.54 11.89 9.19
N HIS A 185 4.15 11.97 7.92
CA HIS A 185 4.38 10.93 6.91
C HIS A 185 5.37 11.46 5.87
N GLU A 186 6.59 10.94 5.85
CA GLU A 186 7.65 11.38 4.95
C GLU A 186 7.92 10.34 3.88
N LEU A 187 7.95 10.79 2.62
CA LEU A 187 8.49 10.02 1.51
C LEU A 187 9.97 10.36 1.33
N ILE A 188 10.85 9.43 1.67
CA ILE A 188 12.31 9.57 1.51
C ILE A 188 12.71 9.32 0.07
N SER A 189 12.17 8.28 -0.55
CA SER A 189 12.42 7.99 -1.98
C SER A 189 11.29 7.21 -2.60
N PHE A 190 11.07 7.45 -3.89
CA PHE A 190 10.17 6.68 -4.75
C PHE A 190 10.93 6.34 -6.03
N ARG A 191 11.10 5.05 -6.33
CA ARG A 191 11.89 4.54 -7.46
C ARG A 191 11.04 3.61 -8.30
N VAL A 192 11.13 3.75 -9.61
CA VAL A 192 10.37 3.02 -10.63
C VAL A 192 11.29 2.66 -11.78
#